data_AF-Q59081-F1
#
_entry.id   AF-Q59081-F1
#
_cell.length_a   1.000
_cell.length_b   1.000
_cell.length_c   1.000
_cell.angle_alpha   90.00
_cell.angle_beta   90.00
_cell.angle_gamma   90.00
#
_symmetry.space_group_name_H-M   'P 1'
#
loop_
_entity.id
_entity.type
_entity.pdbx_description
1 polymer ?
#
loop_
_entity_poly.entity_id
_entity_poly.type
_entity_poly.pdbx_seq_one_letter_code
_entity_poly.pdbx_strand_id
1 'polypeptide(L)'
;EPKEKDGKLTAGLGAGGHWDPKDTKQHGYPWQDDAHLGDLPALTVLHDGTAANPVLAPRIKHLDDVRGHSLMIHAGGDNHSDHPAPL
;
A
#
# COMPACT_ATOMS: atom_id res chain seq x y z
N GLU A 1 10.41 -8.37 6.10
CA GLU A 1 11.81 -8.80 5.92
C GLU A 1 12.46 -8.18 4.70
N PRO A 2 13.73 -7.76 4.79
CA PRO A 2 14.50 -7.41 3.60
C PRO A 2 14.78 -8.67 2.76
N LYS A 3 14.88 -8.51 1.45
CA LYS A 3 15.30 -9.56 0.51
C LYS A 3 16.26 -8.98 -0.53
N GLU A 4 17.05 -9.84 -1.15
CA GLU A 4 17.95 -9.43 -2.22
C GLU A 4 17.18 -9.23 -3.54
N LYS A 5 17.43 -8.11 -4.22
CA LYS A 5 16.98 -7.82 -5.59
C LYS A 5 18.12 -7.13 -6.33
N ASP A 6 18.47 -7.65 -7.49
CA ASP A 6 19.54 -7.11 -8.34
C ASP A 6 20.87 -6.90 -7.58
N GLY A 7 21.24 -7.85 -6.72
CA GLY A 7 22.47 -7.81 -5.91
C GLY A 7 22.42 -6.84 -4.71
N LYS A 8 21.27 -6.24 -4.42
CA LYS A 8 21.09 -5.29 -3.32
C LYS A 8 20.06 -5.80 -2.32
N LEU A 9 20.41 -5.73 -1.03
CA LEU A 9 19.47 -5.97 0.04
C LEU A 9 18.44 -4.83 0.09
N THR A 10 17.19 -5.13 -0.27
CA THR A 10 16.10 -4.17 -0.39
C THR A 10 15.16 -4.29 0.81
N ALA A 11 14.94 -3.18 1.52
CA ALA A 11 14.05 -3.13 2.67
C ALA A 11 12.61 -3.47 2.29
N GLY A 12 11.88 -4.19 3.15
CA GLY A 12 10.47 -4.50 2.98
C GLY A 12 10.11 -5.50 1.87
N LEU A 13 11.05 -5.83 0.97
CA LEU A 13 10.80 -6.65 -0.23
C LEU A 13 10.15 -8.02 0.05
N GLY A 14 10.36 -8.58 1.25
CA GLY A 14 9.71 -9.81 1.68
C GLY A 14 8.18 -9.76 1.75
N ALA A 15 7.57 -8.58 1.80
CA ALA A 15 6.12 -8.38 1.78
C ALA A 15 5.47 -8.74 0.42
N GLY A 16 6.24 -8.69 -0.68
CA GLY A 16 5.70 -8.82 -2.03
C GLY A 16 5.17 -7.48 -2.58
N GLY A 17 4.32 -7.56 -3.60
CA GLY A 17 3.64 -6.39 -4.17
C GLY A 17 2.38 -6.01 -3.38
N HIS A 18 1.61 -5.05 -3.91
CA HIS A 18 0.33 -4.66 -3.34
C HIS A 18 -0.64 -5.86 -3.29
N TRP A 19 -1.50 -5.88 -2.26
CA TRP A 19 -2.49 -6.93 -2.10
C TRP A 19 -3.59 -6.81 -3.15
N ASP A 20 -3.53 -7.67 -4.16
CA ASP A 20 -4.46 -7.68 -5.29
C ASP A 20 -5.13 -9.07 -5.48
N PRO A 21 -6.08 -9.44 -4.61
CA PRO A 21 -6.77 -10.73 -4.70
C PRO A 21 -7.73 -10.82 -5.90
N LYS A 22 -8.01 -9.71 -6.58
CA LYS A 22 -8.90 -9.66 -7.76
C LYS A 22 -8.13 -9.61 -9.08
N ASP A 23 -6.79 -9.65 -9.02
CA ASP A 23 -5.90 -9.60 -10.19
C ASP A 23 -6.23 -8.41 -11.11
N THR A 24 -6.49 -7.25 -10.50
CA THR A 24 -6.78 -6.00 -11.22
C THR A 24 -5.57 -5.46 -11.96
N LYS A 25 -4.36 -5.76 -11.48
CA LYS A 25 -3.07 -5.34 -12.08
C LYS A 25 -2.94 -3.82 -12.28
N GLN A 26 -3.61 -3.03 -11.44
CA GLN A 26 -3.49 -1.57 -11.47
C GLN A 26 -3.59 -0.98 -10.07
N HIS A 27 -2.71 -0.03 -9.80
CA HIS A 27 -2.77 0.81 -8.62
C HIS A 27 -3.77 1.94 -8.83
N GLY A 28 -4.57 2.26 -7.81
CA GLY A 28 -5.63 3.26 -7.92
C GLY A 28 -6.17 3.76 -6.59
N TYR A 29 -7.34 4.40 -6.64
CA TYR A 29 -7.90 5.04 -5.45
C TYR A 29 -8.45 4.03 -4.42
N PRO A 30 -8.49 4.38 -3.13
CA PRO A 30 -9.04 3.51 -2.08
C PRO A 30 -10.52 3.16 -2.25
N TRP A 31 -11.26 3.98 -3.00
CA TRP A 31 -12.68 3.81 -3.35
C TRP A 31 -12.90 3.28 -4.77
N GLN A 32 -11.83 2.92 -5.48
CA GLN A 32 -11.89 2.43 -6.86
C GLN A 32 -11.94 0.88 -6.86
N ASP A 33 -13.00 0.31 -7.41
CA ASP A 33 -13.25 -1.14 -7.33
C ASP A 33 -12.33 -1.97 -8.23
N ASP A 34 -11.77 -1.38 -9.28
CA ASP A 34 -10.80 -1.98 -10.18
C ASP A 34 -9.33 -1.66 -9.80
N ALA A 35 -9.06 -1.08 -8.64
CA ALA A 35 -7.70 -0.93 -8.09
C ALA A 35 -7.31 -2.11 -7.19
N HIS A 36 -6.02 -2.30 -6.89
CA HIS A 36 -5.57 -3.31 -5.91
C HIS A 36 -6.37 -3.17 -4.61
N LEU A 37 -6.84 -4.27 -4.00
CA LEU A 37 -7.65 -4.19 -2.78
C LEU A 37 -6.90 -3.59 -1.59
N GLY A 38 -5.57 -3.74 -1.59
CA GLY A 38 -4.66 -3.17 -0.60
C GLY A 38 -4.37 -1.67 -0.74
N ASP A 39 -4.91 -0.99 -1.76
CA ASP A 39 -4.73 0.46 -1.91
C ASP A 39 -5.56 1.22 -0.86
N LEU A 40 -4.87 1.91 0.05
CA LEU A 40 -5.42 2.67 1.19
C LEU A 40 -5.20 4.17 0.97
N PRO A 41 -5.92 5.07 1.68
CA PRO A 41 -5.58 6.49 1.64
C PRO A 41 -4.17 6.74 2.20
N ALA A 42 -3.46 7.71 1.63
CA ALA A 42 -2.11 8.07 2.05
C ALA A 42 -2.05 8.46 3.54
N LEU A 43 -1.01 8.01 4.24
CA LEU A 43 -0.74 8.37 5.62
C LEU A 43 -0.19 9.80 5.71
N THR A 44 -0.76 10.63 6.59
CA THR A 44 -0.21 11.96 6.89
C THR A 44 0.71 11.89 8.10
N VAL A 45 1.95 12.35 7.93
CA VAL A 45 2.94 12.54 9.00
C VAL A 45 3.18 14.03 9.19
N LEU A 46 3.06 14.52 10.43
CA LEU A 46 3.30 15.92 10.77
C LEU A 46 4.79 16.23 10.90
N HIS A 47 5.13 17.52 11.01
CA HIS A 47 6.51 17.99 11.10
C HIS A 47 7.27 17.42 12.32
N ASP A 48 6.58 17.05 13.39
CA ASP A 48 7.16 16.42 14.59
C ASP A 48 7.39 14.91 14.44
N GLY A 49 7.06 14.32 13.28
CA GLY A 49 7.18 12.89 13.00
C GLY A 49 5.99 12.05 13.46
N THR A 50 4.92 12.66 13.97
CA THR A 50 3.73 11.92 14.43
C THR A 50 2.73 11.68 13.29
N ALA A 51 1.98 10.58 13.39
CA ALA A 51 0.90 10.22 12.47
C ALA A 51 -0.32 9.75 13.27
N ALA A 52 -1.34 10.60 13.37
CA ALA A 52 -2.55 10.36 14.19
C ALA A 52 -3.86 10.58 13.42
N ASN A 53 -3.80 10.93 12.14
CA ASN A 53 -4.99 11.12 11.32
C ASN A 53 -5.55 9.75 10.88
N PRO A 54 -6.81 9.41 11.23
CA PRO A 54 -7.40 8.16 10.79
C PRO A 54 -7.75 8.21 9.30
N VAL A 55 -7.63 7.05 8.64
CA VAL A 55 -8.02 6.86 7.24
C VAL A 55 -9.04 5.72 7.13
N LEU A 56 -9.89 5.78 6.10
CA LEU A 56 -10.91 4.78 5.83
C LEU A 56 -10.63 4.10 4.49
N ALA A 57 -10.55 2.77 4.48
CA ALA A 57 -10.53 1.96 3.27
C ALA A 57 -11.95 1.40 3.02
N PRO A 58 -12.78 2.06 2.18
CA PRO A 58 -14.20 1.69 2.08
C PRO A 58 -14.42 0.31 1.45
N ARG A 59 -13.44 -0.29 0.78
CA ARG A 59 -13.55 -1.61 0.13
C ARG A 59 -13.26 -2.79 1.07
N ILE A 60 -12.54 -2.57 2.17
CA ILE A 60 -12.23 -3.60 3.17
C ILE A 60 -13.32 -3.58 4.24
N LYS A 61 -14.03 -4.71 4.43
CA LYS A 61 -15.25 -4.76 5.24
C LYS A 61 -15.06 -5.43 6.59
N HIS A 62 -14.12 -6.37 6.70
CA HIS A 62 -13.87 -7.10 7.94
C HIS A 62 -12.39 -7.07 8.32
N LEU A 63 -12.11 -7.05 9.62
CA LEU A 63 -10.74 -7.11 10.14
C LEU A 63 -10.05 -8.44 9.79
N ASP A 64 -10.81 -9.50 9.56
CA ASP A 64 -10.26 -10.80 9.20
C ASP A 64 -9.70 -10.82 7.77
N ASP A 65 -10.20 -9.95 6.88
CA ASP A 65 -9.74 -9.85 5.48
C ASP A 65 -8.29 -9.37 5.38
N VAL A 66 -7.79 -8.64 6.38
CA VAL A 66 -6.42 -8.10 6.40
C VAL A 66 -5.43 -8.96 7.19
N ARG A 67 -5.89 -10.07 7.78
CA ARG A 67 -5.00 -10.97 8.53
C ARG A 67 -4.08 -11.73 7.59
N GLY A 68 -2.83 -11.93 8.02
CA GLY A 68 -1.82 -12.62 7.21
C GLY A 68 -1.20 -11.77 6.11
N HIS A 69 -1.59 -10.49 6.02
CA HIS A 69 -0.98 -9.50 5.14
C HIS A 69 -0.04 -8.56 5.92
N SER A 70 0.68 -7.72 5.20
CA SER A 70 1.56 -6.69 5.76
C SER A 70 0.99 -5.29 5.51
N LEU A 71 1.18 -4.38 6.46
CA LEU A 71 0.97 -2.95 6.28
C LEU A 71 2.30 -2.28 5.90
N MET A 72 2.33 -1.52 4.81
CA MET A 72 3.53 -0.85 4.30
C MET A 72 3.37 0.67 4.34
N ILE A 73 4.43 1.38 4.69
CA ILE A 73 4.54 2.83 4.59
C ILE A 73 5.74 3.12 3.69
N HIS A 74 5.50 3.80 2.57
CA HIS A 74 6.52 4.10 1.58
C HIS A 74 7.26 5.40 1.93
N ALA A 75 8.46 5.59 1.39
CA ALA A 75 9.20 6.84 1.54
C ALA A 75 8.60 7.98 0.69
N GLY A 76 7.95 7.63 -0.43
CA GLY A 76 7.22 8.56 -1.30
C GLY A 76 5.76 8.74 -0.89
N GLY A 77 5.08 9.67 -1.57
CA GLY A 77 3.62 9.81 -1.47
C GLY A 77 2.87 8.79 -2.33
N ASP A 78 1.57 8.99 -2.44
CA ASP A 78 0.67 8.17 -3.26
C ASP A 78 -0.27 9.10 -4.04
N ASN A 79 -0.20 9.06 -5.37
CA ASN A 79 -1.09 9.79 -6.27
C ASN A 79 -2.25 8.93 -6.79
N HIS A 80 -2.34 7.68 -6.35
CA HIS A 80 -3.35 6.69 -6.72
C HIS A 80 -3.41 6.40 -8.22
N SER A 81 -2.24 6.26 -8.85
CA SER A 81 -2.12 5.94 -10.27
C SER A 81 -0.71 5.44 -10.60
N ASP A 82 -0.60 4.41 -11.44
CA ASP A 82 0.69 3.92 -11.98
C ASP A 82 1.39 4.94 -12.91
N HIS A 83 0.71 6.02 -13.28
CA HIS A 83 1.26 7.13 -14.05
C HIS A 83 1.33 8.40 -13.20
N PRO A 84 2.46 9.15 -13.22
CA PRO A 84 3.65 8.96 -14.06
C PRO A 84 4.65 7.92 -13.53
N ALA A 85 4.46 7.41 -12.32
CA ALA A 85 5.38 6.47 -11.69
C ALA A 85 4.59 5.34 -11.01
N PRO A 86 5.05 4.07 -11.10
CA PRO A 86 4.52 2.98 -10.30
C PRO A 86 4.82 3.19 -8.81
N LEU A 87 3.95 2.65 -7.94
CA LEU A 87 4.18 2.56 -6.49
C LEU A 87 4.81 1.24 -6.07
#